data_AF-A0A2G6YDT2-F1
#
_entry.id   AF-A0A2G6YDT2-F1
#
_cell.length_a   1.000
_cell.length_b   1.000
_cell.length_c   1.000
_cell.angle_alpha   90.00
_cell.angle_beta   90.00
_cell.angle_gamma   90.00
#
_symmetry.space_group_name_H-M   'P 1'
#
loop_
_entity.id
_entity.type
_entity.pdbx_description
1 polymer ?
#
loop_
_entity_poly.entity_id
_entity_poly.type
_entity_poly.pdbx_seq_one_letter_code
_entity_poly.pdbx_strand_id
1 'polypeptide(L)'
;MWSSPLFWILVAVLVFWSLGAYNRLVRLKSAAQAAGVHLRGLQKRCAQLPRDWVAAGPTPALPVSQEPGGVPEVHTEALLAASDLLDKALSPAKAPLPAQEPHASAQEASLVLQNAWADAMQAAAGSEWDVAAWQARWAELQALLVPAQRGYEEASQAYLCAICQFPASVLARVVGFRPL
;
A
#
# COMPACT_ATOMS: atom_id res chain seq x y z
N MET A 1 54.71 -14.67 2.69
CA MET A 1 53.67 -15.12 1.73
C MET A 1 52.53 -14.10 1.54
N TRP A 2 52.67 -12.83 1.98
CA TRP A 2 51.59 -11.83 2.05
C TRP A 2 51.65 -10.76 0.94
N SER A 3 52.44 -11.00 -0.11
CA SER A 3 52.67 -10.04 -1.20
C SER A 3 52.32 -10.61 -2.56
N SER A 4 51.52 -11.70 -2.63
CA SER A 4 51.11 -12.24 -3.91
C SER A 4 50.22 -11.21 -4.62
N PRO A 5 50.63 -10.67 -5.78
CA PRO A 5 49.84 -9.68 -6.51
C PRO A 5 48.49 -10.26 -6.94
N LEU A 6 48.41 -11.57 -7.14
CA LEU A 6 47.15 -12.29 -7.41
C LEU A 6 46.14 -12.18 -6.27
N PHE A 7 46.61 -12.21 -5.01
CA PHE A 7 45.75 -12.03 -3.84
C PHE A 7 45.14 -10.62 -3.82
N TRP A 8 45.95 -9.59 -4.09
CA TRP A 8 45.48 -8.20 -4.14
C TRP A 8 44.55 -7.92 -5.33
N ILE A 9 44.79 -8.54 -6.48
CA ILE A 9 43.88 -8.48 -7.63
C ILE A 9 42.52 -9.10 -7.28
N LEU A 10 42.53 -10.27 -6.65
CA LEU A 10 41.29 -10.92 -6.20
C LEU A 10 40.51 -10.05 -5.21
N VAL A 11 41.19 -9.42 -4.26
CA VAL A 11 40.59 -8.49 -3.28
C VAL A 11 40.01 -7.26 -3.99
N ALA A 12 40.73 -6.65 -4.92
CA ALA A 12 40.25 -5.49 -5.67
C ALA A 12 38.99 -5.82 -6.50
N VAL A 13 38.97 -6.97 -7.15
CA VAL A 13 37.79 -7.47 -7.88
C VAL A 13 36.61 -7.67 -6.92
N LEU A 14 36.82 -8.30 -5.76
CA LEU A 14 35.77 -8.50 -4.75
C LEU A 14 35.20 -7.18 -4.22
N VAL A 15 36.03 -6.17 -3.95
CA VAL A 15 35.59 -4.86 -3.46
C VAL A 15 34.79 -4.13 -4.54
N PHE A 16 35.29 -4.09 -5.77
CA PHE A 16 34.58 -3.45 -6.89
C PHE A 16 33.23 -4.11 -7.14
N TRP A 17 33.17 -5.44 -7.06
CA TRP A 17 31.94 -6.21 -7.25
C TRP A 17 30.93 -5.98 -6.13
N SER A 18 31.40 -5.93 -4.87
CA SER A 18 30.57 -5.64 -3.70
C SER A 18 29.95 -4.25 -3.78
N LEU A 19 30.71 -3.26 -4.24
CA LEU A 19 30.23 -1.88 -4.41
C LEU A 19 29.17 -1.79 -5.51
N GLY A 20 29.36 -2.49 -6.62
CA GLY A 20 28.37 -2.55 -7.72
C GLY A 20 27.06 -3.23 -7.32
N ALA A 21 27.14 -4.35 -6.59
CA ALA A 21 25.96 -5.05 -6.08
C ALA A 21 25.21 -4.24 -5.02
N TYR A 22 25.94 -3.56 -4.12
CA TYR A 22 25.37 -2.65 -3.15
C TYR A 22 24.58 -1.53 -3.83
N ASN A 23 25.16 -0.88 -4.84
CA ASN A 23 24.49 0.21 -5.55
C ASN A 23 23.21 -0.28 -6.28
N ARG A 24 23.24 -1.50 -6.84
CA ARG A 24 22.04 -2.14 -7.42
C ARG A 24 20.96 -2.40 -6.37
N LEU A 25 21.33 -2.93 -5.20
CA LEU A 25 20.40 -3.20 -4.09
C LEU A 25 19.77 -1.92 -3.54
N VAL A 26 20.56 -0.85 -3.38
CA VAL A 26 20.04 0.46 -2.95
C VAL A 26 19.03 0.99 -3.96
N ARG A 27 19.31 0.88 -5.26
CA ARG A 27 18.40 1.32 -6.32
C ARG A 27 17.10 0.51 -6.35
N LEU A 28 17.17 -0.79 -6.13
CA LEU A 28 16.00 -1.66 -6.03
C LEU A 28 15.18 -1.36 -4.77
N LYS A 29 15.85 -1.13 -3.63
CA LYS A 29 15.22 -0.69 -2.39
C LYS A 29 14.50 0.64 -2.57
N SER A 30 15.13 1.63 -3.21
CA SER A 30 14.49 2.92 -3.48
C SER A 30 13.31 2.79 -4.45
N ALA A 31 13.40 1.90 -5.46
CA ALA A 31 12.29 1.65 -6.38
C ALA A 31 11.09 1.00 -5.68
N ALA A 32 11.33 -0.02 -4.83
CA ALA A 32 10.28 -0.66 -4.04
C ALA A 32 9.65 0.32 -3.03
N GLN A 33 10.45 1.17 -2.39
CA GLN A 33 9.95 2.22 -1.50
C GLN A 33 9.10 3.25 -2.24
N ALA A 34 9.54 3.71 -3.42
CA ALA A 34 8.80 4.66 -4.23
C ALA A 34 7.44 4.08 -4.69
N ALA A 35 7.41 2.82 -5.14
CA ALA A 35 6.19 2.12 -5.49
C ALA A 35 5.24 1.99 -4.28
N GLY A 36 5.78 1.67 -3.10
CA GLY A 36 5.01 1.59 -1.87
C GLY A 36 4.41 2.93 -1.42
N VAL A 37 5.16 4.03 -1.57
CA VAL A 37 4.64 5.39 -1.30
C VAL A 37 3.50 5.75 -2.25
N HIS A 38 3.65 5.43 -3.53
CA HIS A 38 2.62 5.68 -4.54
C HIS A 38 1.32 4.90 -4.22
N LEU A 39 1.44 3.60 -3.91
CA LEU A 39 0.30 2.75 -3.52
C LEU A 39 -0.41 3.28 -2.27
N ARG A 40 0.35 3.63 -1.21
CA ARG A 40 -0.22 4.20 0.02
C ARG A 40 -0.94 5.53 -0.23
N GLY A 41 -0.43 6.34 -1.16
CA GLY A 41 -1.08 7.59 -1.58
C GLY A 41 -2.47 7.34 -2.18
N LEU A 42 -2.60 6.32 -3.04
CA LEU A 42 -3.89 5.93 -3.62
C LEU A 42 -4.83 5.33 -2.57
N GLN A 43 -4.33 4.49 -1.66
CA GLN A 43 -5.15 3.92 -0.59
C GLN A 43 -5.70 4.98 0.37
N LYS A 44 -4.92 6.02 0.69
CA LYS A 44 -5.40 7.18 1.46
C LYS A 44 -6.51 7.95 0.72
N ARG A 45 -6.39 8.13 -0.59
CA ARG A 45 -7.46 8.76 -1.39
C ARG A 45 -8.73 7.91 -1.37
N CYS A 46 -8.60 6.59 -1.36
CA CYS A 46 -9.75 5.68 -1.22
C CYS A 46 -10.39 5.76 0.18
N ALA A 47 -9.62 5.98 1.24
CA ALA A 47 -10.17 6.23 2.58
C ALA A 47 -10.84 7.62 2.72
N GLN A 48 -10.45 8.58 1.89
CA GLN A 48 -10.99 9.96 1.92
C GLN A 48 -12.30 10.09 1.13
N LEU A 49 -12.44 9.44 -0.02
CA LEU A 49 -13.63 9.55 -0.87
C LEU A 49 -14.96 9.27 -0.13
N PRO A 50 -15.05 8.25 0.74
CA PRO A 50 -16.25 7.99 1.53
C PRO A 50 -16.58 9.09 2.54
N ARG A 51 -15.57 9.73 3.13
CA ARG A 51 -15.76 10.88 4.02
C ARG A 51 -16.28 12.09 3.25
N ASP A 52 -15.73 12.34 2.07
CA ASP A 52 -16.18 13.42 1.18
C ASP A 52 -17.61 13.18 0.71
N TRP A 53 -17.98 11.93 0.42
CA TRP A 53 -19.35 11.55 0.08
C TRP A 53 -20.30 11.82 1.25
N VAL A 54 -20.03 11.28 2.43
CA VAL A 54 -20.88 11.53 3.63
C VAL A 54 -21.00 13.03 3.94
N ALA A 55 -19.92 13.80 3.79
CA ALA A 55 -19.93 15.25 4.00
C ALA A 55 -20.68 16.03 2.92
N ALA A 56 -20.70 15.53 1.67
CA ALA A 56 -21.47 16.11 0.57
C ALA A 56 -22.96 15.74 0.62
N GLY A 57 -23.36 14.88 1.56
CA GLY A 57 -24.75 14.51 1.77
C GLY A 57 -25.64 15.71 2.11
N PRO A 58 -26.96 15.58 1.86
CA PRO A 58 -27.91 16.61 2.25
C PRO A 58 -27.76 16.86 3.75
N THR A 59 -27.37 18.09 4.10
CA THR A 59 -27.15 18.49 5.48
C THR A 59 -28.47 18.29 6.24
N PRO A 60 -28.49 17.60 7.40
CA PRO A 60 -29.74 17.42 8.12
C PRO A 60 -30.21 18.80 8.59
N ALA A 61 -31.22 19.33 7.91
CA ALA A 61 -31.87 20.56 8.30
C ALA A 61 -32.72 20.29 9.54
N LEU A 62 -32.09 20.41 10.73
CA LEU A 62 -32.73 20.43 12.05
C LEU A 62 -33.46 19.13 12.47
N PRO A 63 -33.65 18.88 13.79
CA PRO A 63 -34.20 17.63 14.30
C PRO A 63 -35.72 17.66 14.26
N VAL A 64 -36.32 17.69 13.08
CA VAL A 64 -37.75 17.41 12.90
C VAL A 64 -37.91 16.62 11.61
N SER A 65 -38.49 15.43 11.74
CA SER A 65 -38.86 14.50 10.68
C SER A 65 -37.72 13.62 10.15
N GLN A 66 -37.75 12.37 10.60
CA GLN A 66 -37.23 11.21 9.86
C GLN A 66 -37.92 11.18 8.49
N GLU A 67 -37.38 11.88 7.50
CA GLU A 67 -37.78 11.72 6.11
C GLU A 67 -37.07 10.50 5.50
N PRO A 68 -37.73 9.65 4.69
CA PRO A 68 -37.18 8.38 4.20
C PRO A 68 -36.21 8.51 3.01
N GLY A 69 -35.77 9.74 2.67
CA GLY A 69 -35.03 10.02 1.43
C GLY A 69 -33.50 9.93 1.53
N GLY A 70 -32.96 9.70 2.72
CA GLY A 70 -31.50 9.62 2.96
C GLY A 70 -30.98 8.19 3.02
N VAL A 71 -29.68 8.02 2.77
CA VAL A 71 -28.98 6.75 3.05
C VAL A 71 -29.09 6.47 4.56
N PRO A 72 -29.48 5.25 4.98
CA PRO A 72 -29.56 4.92 6.40
C PRO A 72 -28.23 5.17 7.11
N GLU A 73 -28.29 5.83 8.26
CA GLU A 73 -27.13 6.23 9.09
C GLU A 73 -26.20 5.05 9.41
N VAL A 74 -26.75 3.83 9.52
CA VAL A 74 -26.00 2.59 9.72
C VAL A 74 -25.01 2.32 8.56
N HIS A 75 -25.38 2.60 7.31
CA HIS A 75 -24.51 2.36 6.16
C HIS A 75 -23.41 3.42 6.05
N THR A 76 -23.70 4.67 6.41
CA THR A 76 -22.70 5.75 6.42
C THR A 76 -21.72 5.57 7.58
N GLU A 77 -22.19 5.16 8.77
CA GLU A 77 -21.33 4.82 9.91
C GLU A 77 -20.42 3.62 9.63
N ALA A 78 -20.96 2.54 9.05
CA ALA A 78 -20.17 1.38 8.66
C ALA A 78 -19.07 1.73 7.64
N LEU A 79 -19.39 2.63 6.70
CA LEU A 79 -18.46 3.13 5.69
C LEU A 79 -17.34 3.99 6.29
N LEU A 80 -17.68 4.86 7.25
CA LEU A 80 -16.70 5.66 8.00
C LEU A 80 -15.81 4.77 8.86
N ALA A 81 -16.37 3.79 9.55
CA ALA A 81 -15.62 2.82 10.34
C ALA A 81 -14.65 2.00 9.47
N ALA A 82 -15.07 1.56 8.28
CA ALA A 82 -14.20 0.89 7.33
C ALA A 82 -13.06 1.79 6.83
N SER A 83 -13.34 3.09 6.63
CA SER A 83 -12.33 4.09 6.24
C SER A 83 -11.30 4.31 7.36
N ASP A 84 -11.74 4.35 8.62
CA ASP A 84 -10.87 4.47 9.79
C ASP A 84 -10.00 3.22 9.99
N LEU A 85 -10.55 2.03 9.74
CA LEU A 85 -9.79 0.77 9.77
C LEU A 85 -8.68 0.77 8.72
N LEU A 86 -8.95 1.27 7.51
CA LEU A 86 -7.94 1.41 6.46
C LEU A 86 -6.89 2.45 6.86
N ASP A 87 -7.26 3.62 7.38
CA ASP A 87 -6.31 4.62 7.86
C ASP A 87 -5.43 4.09 9.01
N LYS A 88 -6.01 3.29 9.91
CA LYS A 88 -5.29 2.62 10.99
C LYS A 88 -4.32 1.56 10.46
N ALA A 89 -4.72 0.78 9.45
CA ALA A 89 -3.85 -0.18 8.79
C ALA A 89 -2.71 0.48 7.99
N LEU A 90 -2.96 1.68 7.44
CA LEU A 90 -1.98 2.49 6.71
C LEU A 90 -1.06 3.30 7.63
N SER A 91 -1.42 3.45 8.91
CA SER A 91 -0.60 4.16 9.88
C SER A 91 0.77 3.49 9.97
N PRO A 92 1.87 4.26 10.04
CA PRO A 92 3.21 3.70 10.04
C PRO A 92 3.38 2.85 11.30
N ALA A 93 3.19 1.53 11.18
CA ALA A 93 3.54 0.60 12.22
C ALA A 93 5.03 0.85 12.52
N LYS A 94 5.32 1.32 13.74
CA LYS A 94 6.66 1.60 14.26
C LYS A 94 7.51 0.33 14.44
N ALA A 95 7.13 -0.77 13.77
CA ALA A 95 7.76 -2.06 13.87
C ALA A 95 8.92 -2.16 12.86
N PRO A 96 10.10 -2.62 13.30
CA PRO A 96 11.14 -3.09 12.39
C PRO A 96 10.64 -4.37 11.73
N LEU A 97 10.01 -4.20 10.57
CA LEU A 97 9.77 -5.13 9.47
C LEU A 97 10.10 -6.63 9.69
N PRO A 98 9.16 -7.52 9.33
CA PRO A 98 9.32 -8.21 8.04
C PRO A 98 8.24 -7.77 7.04
N ALA A 99 8.63 -7.68 5.76
CA ALA A 99 8.07 -6.73 4.79
C ALA A 99 6.72 -7.10 4.17
N GLN A 100 6.02 -8.11 4.72
CA GLN A 100 4.82 -8.67 4.10
C GLN A 100 3.57 -8.53 4.98
N GLU A 101 3.70 -8.66 6.30
CA GLU A 101 2.58 -8.56 7.26
C GLU A 101 1.79 -7.22 7.19
N PRO A 102 2.43 -6.04 7.03
CA PRO A 102 1.68 -4.78 6.97
C PRO A 102 0.80 -4.66 5.72
N HIS A 103 1.13 -5.39 4.65
CA HIS A 103 0.39 -5.35 3.39
C HIS A 103 -0.90 -6.17 3.46
N ALA A 104 -0.87 -7.32 4.13
CA ALA A 104 -2.05 -8.18 4.29
C ALA A 104 -3.18 -7.44 5.04
N SER A 105 -2.85 -6.82 6.19
CA SER A 105 -3.83 -6.06 6.98
C SER A 105 -4.42 -4.85 6.22
N ALA A 106 -3.61 -4.12 5.44
CA ALA A 106 -4.10 -3.01 4.62
C ALA A 106 -4.95 -3.48 3.43
N GLN A 107 -4.64 -4.65 2.87
CA GLN A 107 -5.41 -5.26 1.78
C GLN A 107 -6.77 -5.77 2.28
N GLU A 108 -6.79 -6.42 3.45
CA GLU A 108 -8.02 -6.81 4.14
C GLU A 108 -8.91 -5.61 4.45
N ALA A 109 -8.34 -4.55 5.05
CA ALA A 109 -9.09 -3.32 5.33
C ALA A 109 -9.62 -2.67 4.04
N SER A 110 -8.87 -2.73 2.93
CA SER A 110 -9.34 -2.25 1.63
C SER A 110 -10.49 -3.08 1.06
N LEU A 111 -10.57 -4.38 1.33
CA LEU A 111 -11.70 -5.23 0.93
C LEU A 111 -12.95 -4.90 1.75
N VAL A 112 -12.79 -4.73 3.07
CA VAL A 112 -13.89 -4.30 3.96
C VAL A 112 -14.46 -2.96 3.49
N LEU A 113 -13.61 -2.00 3.13
CA LEU A 113 -14.05 -0.70 2.62
C LEU A 113 -14.81 -0.83 1.28
N GLN A 114 -14.35 -1.68 0.37
CA GLN A 114 -15.03 -1.91 -0.92
C GLN A 114 -16.42 -2.51 -0.73
N ASN A 115 -16.57 -3.47 0.20
CA ASN A 115 -17.87 -4.05 0.51
C ASN A 115 -18.81 -3.01 1.15
N ALA A 116 -18.31 -2.26 2.15
CA ALA A 116 -19.09 -1.21 2.79
C ALA A 116 -19.53 -0.12 1.79
N TRP A 117 -18.68 0.22 0.81
CA TRP A 117 -19.02 1.15 -0.27
C TRP A 117 -20.12 0.59 -1.17
N ALA A 118 -20.03 -0.68 -1.58
CA ALA A 118 -21.05 -1.32 -2.42
C ALA A 118 -22.41 -1.37 -1.71
N ASP A 119 -22.43 -1.64 -0.41
CA ASP A 119 -23.66 -1.65 0.40
C ASP A 119 -24.24 -0.23 0.52
N ALA A 120 -23.40 0.78 0.78
CA ALA A 120 -23.84 2.17 0.87
C ALA A 120 -24.38 2.72 -0.46
N MET A 121 -23.75 2.38 -1.60
CA MET A 121 -24.24 2.77 -2.94
C MET A 121 -25.57 2.10 -3.29
N GLN A 122 -25.77 0.83 -2.90
CA GLN A 122 -27.05 0.14 -3.07
C GLN A 122 -28.16 0.80 -2.25
N ALA A 123 -27.86 1.14 -1.00
CA ALA A 123 -28.80 1.88 -0.14
C ALA A 123 -29.10 3.29 -0.69
N ALA A 124 -28.12 3.93 -1.36
CA ALA A 124 -28.27 5.25 -1.97
C ALA A 124 -28.99 5.24 -3.32
N ALA A 125 -29.12 4.10 -4.01
CA ALA A 125 -29.68 4.00 -5.35
C ALA A 125 -31.15 4.46 -5.48
N GLY A 126 -31.88 4.56 -4.35
CA GLY A 126 -33.23 5.11 -4.27
C GLY A 126 -33.33 6.49 -3.62
N SER A 127 -32.20 7.15 -3.35
CA SER A 127 -32.13 8.46 -2.68
C SER A 127 -31.90 9.61 -3.67
N GLU A 128 -32.04 10.86 -3.21
CA GLU A 128 -31.76 12.07 -4.02
C GLU A 128 -30.26 12.30 -4.31
N TRP A 129 -29.39 11.38 -3.88
CA TRP A 129 -27.95 11.51 -4.05
C TRP A 129 -27.52 11.27 -5.51
N ASP A 130 -26.48 11.98 -5.95
CA ASP A 130 -25.82 11.73 -7.23
C ASP A 130 -24.89 10.50 -7.16
N VAL A 131 -25.49 9.33 -6.96
CA VAL A 131 -24.78 8.05 -6.80
C VAL A 131 -23.90 7.76 -8.02
N ALA A 132 -24.36 8.12 -9.23
CA ALA A 132 -23.65 7.83 -10.47
C ALA A 132 -22.30 8.55 -10.56
N ALA A 133 -22.23 9.83 -10.21
CA ALA A 133 -20.97 10.59 -10.23
C ALA A 133 -19.97 10.04 -9.20
N TRP A 134 -20.42 9.68 -8.01
CA TRP A 134 -19.56 9.12 -6.97
C TRP A 134 -19.09 7.70 -7.28
N GLN A 135 -19.97 6.87 -7.88
CA GLN A 135 -19.61 5.55 -8.39
C GLN A 135 -18.52 5.62 -9.46
N ALA A 136 -18.60 6.60 -10.37
CA ALA A 136 -17.59 6.80 -11.41
C ALA A 136 -16.23 7.19 -10.81
N ARG A 137 -16.20 8.13 -9.86
CA ARG A 137 -14.96 8.53 -9.16
C ARG A 137 -14.34 7.36 -8.39
N TRP A 138 -15.15 6.52 -7.77
CA TRP A 138 -14.68 5.32 -7.08
C TRP A 138 -14.09 4.30 -8.07
N ALA A 139 -14.75 4.07 -9.21
CA ALA A 139 -14.28 3.16 -10.24
C ALA A 139 -12.93 3.62 -10.86
N GLU A 140 -12.76 4.92 -11.08
CA GLU A 140 -11.49 5.50 -11.53
C GLU A 140 -10.35 5.24 -10.52
N LEU A 141 -10.61 5.44 -9.23
CA LEU A 141 -9.62 5.16 -8.18
C LEU A 141 -9.26 3.67 -8.11
N GLN A 142 -10.24 2.77 -8.26
CA GLN A 142 -9.98 1.33 -8.34
C GLN A 142 -9.15 0.95 -9.57
N ALA A 143 -9.42 1.57 -10.72
CA ALA A 143 -8.65 1.34 -11.94
C ALA A 143 -7.17 1.75 -11.79
N LEU A 144 -6.87 2.75 -10.95
CA LEU A 144 -5.51 3.19 -10.64
C LEU A 144 -4.83 2.32 -9.57
N LEU A 145 -5.58 1.70 -8.66
CA LEU A 145 -5.04 0.83 -7.61
C LEU A 145 -4.42 -0.46 -8.17
N VAL A 146 -5.09 -1.11 -9.11
CA VAL A 146 -4.63 -2.39 -9.71
C VAL A 146 -3.21 -2.31 -10.31
N PRO A 147 -2.88 -1.32 -11.18
CA PRO A 147 -1.52 -1.20 -11.71
C PRO A 147 -0.51 -0.80 -10.62
N ALA A 148 -0.91 -0.01 -9.62
CA ALA A 148 -0.03 0.38 -8.53
C ALA A 148 0.34 -0.81 -7.62
N GLN A 149 -0.61 -1.71 -7.34
CA GLN A 149 -0.37 -2.94 -6.60
C GLN A 149 0.61 -3.86 -7.34
N ARG A 150 0.36 -4.11 -8.63
CA ARG A 150 1.27 -4.92 -9.46
C ARG A 150 2.69 -4.34 -9.50
N GLY A 151 2.83 -3.03 -9.69
CA GLY A 151 4.14 -2.38 -9.68
C GLY A 151 4.88 -2.52 -8.34
N TYR A 152 4.16 -2.50 -7.22
CA TYR A 152 4.74 -2.75 -5.90
C TYR A 152 5.18 -4.21 -5.73
N GLU A 153 4.34 -5.17 -6.12
CA GLU A 153 4.65 -6.60 -6.07
C GLU A 153 5.86 -6.94 -6.92
N GLU A 154 5.92 -6.45 -8.17
CA GLU A 154 7.04 -6.65 -9.08
C GLU A 154 8.35 -6.06 -8.51
N ALA A 155 8.31 -4.83 -7.96
CA ALA A 155 9.48 -4.21 -7.36
C ALA A 155 9.95 -4.95 -6.09
N SER A 156 9.01 -5.45 -5.29
CA SER A 156 9.29 -6.23 -4.08
C SER A 156 9.90 -7.59 -4.43
N GLN A 157 9.36 -8.29 -5.42
CA GLN A 157 9.92 -9.54 -5.92
C GLN A 157 11.31 -9.33 -6.55
N ALA A 158 11.51 -8.24 -7.30
CA ALA A 158 12.82 -7.91 -7.86
C ALA A 158 13.86 -7.64 -6.75
N TYR A 159 13.46 -7.00 -5.65
CA TYR A 159 14.30 -6.82 -4.48
C TYR A 159 14.63 -8.15 -3.77
N LEU A 160 13.62 -9.00 -3.54
CA LEU A 160 13.81 -10.33 -2.93
C LEU A 160 14.70 -11.23 -3.80
N CYS A 161 14.47 -11.28 -5.11
CA CYS A 161 15.32 -11.99 -6.05
C CYS A 161 16.75 -11.44 -6.07
N ALA A 162 16.94 -10.11 -5.96
CA ALA A 162 18.26 -9.51 -5.90
C ALA A 162 19.00 -9.80 -4.58
N ILE A 163 18.28 -10.01 -3.47
CA ILE A 163 18.85 -10.51 -2.21
C ILE A 163 19.28 -11.98 -2.35
N CYS A 164 18.50 -12.78 -3.08
CA CYS A 164 18.81 -14.19 -3.34
C CYS A 164 19.92 -14.41 -4.38
N GLN A 165 20.18 -13.43 -5.27
CA GLN A 165 21.26 -13.49 -6.25
C GLN A 165 22.62 -13.13 -5.61
N PHE A 166 23.64 -13.95 -5.90
CA PHE A 166 25.06 -13.70 -5.60
C PHE A 166 25.47 -12.25 -6.00
N PRO A 167 26.18 -11.44 -5.19
CA PRO A 167 27.04 -11.72 -4.01
C PRO A 167 26.40 -11.53 -2.63
N ALA A 168 25.16 -11.06 -2.51
CA ALA A 168 24.60 -10.68 -1.20
C ALA A 168 24.55 -11.86 -0.21
N SER A 169 24.30 -13.07 -0.70
CA SER A 169 24.34 -14.32 0.06
C SER A 169 25.77 -14.77 0.45
N VAL A 170 26.79 -14.33 -0.30
CA VAL A 170 28.21 -14.57 0.03
C VAL A 170 28.68 -13.60 1.10
N LEU A 171 28.32 -12.31 0.99
CA LEU A 171 28.59 -11.34 2.05
C LEU A 171 27.83 -11.69 3.34
N ALA A 172 26.58 -12.16 3.25
CA ALA A 172 25.85 -12.64 4.42
C ALA A 172 26.52 -13.86 5.09
N ARG A 173 27.09 -14.79 4.30
CA ARG A 173 27.88 -15.92 4.84
C ARG A 173 29.24 -15.53 5.41
N VAL A 174 29.93 -14.59 4.78
CA VAL A 174 31.27 -14.14 5.21
C VAL A 174 31.19 -13.18 6.40
N VAL A 175 30.11 -12.42 6.53
CA VAL A 175 29.90 -11.42 7.60
C VAL A 175 28.96 -11.94 8.72
N GLY A 176 28.29 -13.08 8.55
CA GLY A 176 27.49 -13.70 9.61
C GLY A 176 26.11 -13.08 9.80
N PHE A 177 25.48 -12.57 8.73
CA PHE A 177 24.10 -12.08 8.82
C PHE A 177 23.11 -13.23 8.66
N ARG A 178 22.34 -13.47 9.72
CA ARG A 178 21.23 -14.42 9.73
C ARG A 178 20.11 -13.94 8.78
N PRO A 179 19.49 -14.85 8.03
CA PRO A 179 18.34 -14.51 7.19
C PRO A 179 17.15 -14.10 8.06
N LEU A 180 16.40 -13.10 7.57
CA LEU A 180 15.04 -12.75 7.99
C LEU A 180 14.07 -13.86 7.56
#